data_AF-A0A067CET6-F1
#
_entry.id   AF-A0A067CET6-F1
#
_cell.length_a   1.000
_cell.length_b   1.000
_cell.length_c   1.000
_cell.angle_alpha   90.00
_cell.angle_beta   90.00
_cell.angle_gamma   90.00
#
_symmetry.space_group_name_H-M   'P 1'
#
loop_
_entity.id
_entity.type
_entity.pdbx_description
1 polymer ?
#
loop_
_entity_poly.entity_id
_entity_poly.type
_entity_poly.pdbx_seq_one_letter_code
_entity_poly.pdbx_strand_id
1 'polypeptide(L)'
;MFKLVGTNPAVTLYRHITKQVPRVLTLYDINMEPREARLAVQAFFRKNAEIKDPRVIDMLISKANMELEETLMQWKQKSHLLTLLDSGVKLQNEKNVVYDDFEEGLDNFFAGIDTNHDEK
;
A
#
# COMPACT_ATOMS: atom_id res chain seq x y z
N MET A 1 1.30 -28.13 9.53
CA MET A 1 0.88 -26.76 9.16
C MET A 1 -0.39 -26.45 9.96
N PHE A 2 -0.27 -25.78 11.10
CA PHE A 2 -1.39 -25.53 12.00
C PHE A 2 -2.25 -24.39 11.45
N LYS A 3 -3.39 -24.72 10.84
CA LYS A 3 -4.46 -23.74 10.59
C LYS A 3 -5.18 -23.50 11.92
N LEU A 4 -4.89 -22.37 12.57
CA LEU A 4 -5.70 -21.86 13.68
C LEU A 4 -7.10 -21.53 13.13
N VAL A 5 -8.06 -22.39 13.48
CA VAL A 5 -9.49 -22.19 13.27
C VAL A 5 -9.91 -20.89 13.95
N GLY A 6 -10.40 -19.90 13.19
CA GLY A 6 -11.13 -18.74 13.72
C GLY A 6 -10.54 -17.35 13.44
N THR A 7 -9.25 -17.21 13.10
CA THR A 7 -8.64 -15.89 12.81
C THR A 7 -8.26 -15.74 11.34
N ASN A 8 -8.84 -14.75 10.66
CA ASN A 8 -8.44 -14.39 9.30
C ASN A 8 -6.94 -14.02 9.29
N PRO A 9 -6.09 -14.75 8.56
CA PRO A 9 -4.64 -14.59 8.63
C PRO A 9 -4.18 -13.21 8.13
N ALA A 10 -4.90 -12.61 7.18
CA ALA A 10 -4.63 -11.25 6.71
C ALA A 10 -4.89 -10.21 7.82
N VAL A 11 -5.94 -10.38 8.63
CA VAL A 11 -6.25 -9.46 9.74
C VAL A 11 -5.21 -9.59 10.86
N THR A 12 -4.77 -10.82 11.16
CA THR A 12 -3.70 -11.05 12.13
C THR A 12 -2.40 -10.39 11.68
N LEU A 13 -2.02 -10.54 10.40
CA LEU A 13 -0.86 -9.89 9.82
C LEU A 13 -0.98 -8.36 9.86
N TYR A 14 -2.12 -7.80 9.48
CA TYR A 14 -2.37 -6.36 9.54
C TYR A 14 -2.18 -5.80 10.96
N ARG A 15 -2.74 -6.47 11.98
CA ARG A 15 -2.54 -6.08 13.39
C ARG A 15 -1.08 -6.17 13.81
N HIS A 16 -0.33 -7.14 13.29
CA HIS A 16 1.08 -7.29 13.61
C HIS A 16 1.90 -6.15 12.98
N ILE A 17 1.72 -5.88 11.70
CA ILE A 17 2.42 -4.79 10.99
C ILE A 17 2.10 -3.44 11.64
N THR A 18 0.83 -3.13 11.87
CA THR A 18 0.40 -1.84 12.47
C THR A 18 1.00 -1.58 13.85
N LYS A 19 1.26 -2.62 14.65
CA LYS A 19 1.97 -2.50 15.93
C LYS A 19 3.46 -2.19 15.74
N GLN A 20 4.09 -2.68 14.68
CA GLN A 20 5.50 -2.43 14.39
C GLN A 20 5.76 -1.08 13.73
N VAL A 21 4.76 -0.48 13.07
CA VAL A 21 4.89 0.79 12.34
C VAL A 21 5.63 1.88 13.13
N PRO A 22 5.25 2.24 14.38
CA PRO A 22 5.95 3.31 15.10
C PRO A 22 7.43 3.00 15.32
N ARG A 23 7.76 1.74 15.66
CA ARG A 23 9.14 1.29 15.85
C ARG A 23 9.94 1.41 14.56
N VAL A 24 9.35 1.00 13.43
CA VAL A 24 9.98 1.06 12.11
C VAL A 24 10.26 2.51 11.70
N LEU A 25 9.30 3.43 11.89
CA LEU A 25 9.49 4.85 11.58
C LEU A 25 10.67 5.44 12.35
N THR A 26 10.79 5.14 13.65
CA THR A 26 11.93 5.57 14.47
C THR A 26 13.24 4.91 14.02
N LEU A 27 13.23 3.61 13.73
CA LEU A 27 14.41 2.85 13.33
C LEU A 27 15.04 3.36 12.01
N TYR A 28 14.20 3.86 11.11
CA TYR A 28 14.61 4.40 9.81
C TYR A 28 14.64 5.93 9.75
N ASP A 29 14.41 6.61 10.88
CA ASP A 29 14.38 8.07 10.97
C ASP A 29 13.42 8.72 9.94
N ILE A 30 12.21 8.15 9.81
CA ILE A 30 11.19 8.63 8.87
C ILE A 30 10.28 9.64 9.57
N ASN A 31 10.28 10.87 9.04
CA ASN A 31 9.43 11.97 9.51
C ASN A 31 8.00 11.86 8.93
N MET A 32 7.29 10.79 9.26
CA MET A 32 5.88 10.59 8.92
C MET A 32 5.10 10.32 10.20
N GLU A 33 3.88 10.82 10.30
CA GLU A 33 3.06 10.57 11.49
C GLU A 33 2.61 9.09 11.51
N PRO A 34 2.66 8.40 12.67
CA PRO A 34 2.35 6.98 12.72
C PRO A 34 0.94 6.58 12.25
N ARG A 35 -0.08 7.42 12.43
CA ARG A 35 -1.43 7.20 11.88
C ARG A 35 -1.42 7.29 10.36
N GLU A 36 -0.73 8.24 9.73
CA GLU A 36 -0.57 8.29 8.27
C GLU A 36 0.09 7.03 7.72
N ALA A 37 1.20 6.59 8.33
CA ALA A 37 1.87 5.35 7.93
C ALA A 37 0.97 4.12 8.08
N ARG A 38 0.16 4.05 9.16
CA ARG A 38 -0.83 2.97 9.34
C ARG A 38 -1.93 2.98 8.28
N LEU A 39 -2.34 4.15 7.80
CA LEU A 39 -3.31 4.31 6.72
C LEU A 39 -2.71 3.89 5.37
N ALA A 40 -1.47 4.25 5.09
CA ALA A 40 -0.73 3.77 3.91
C ALA A 40 -0.64 2.23 3.91
N VAL A 41 -0.29 1.62 5.05
CA VAL A 41 -0.34 0.15 5.20
C VAL A 41 -1.74 -0.40 4.94
N GLN A 42 -2.78 0.25 5.48
CA GLN A 42 -4.17 -0.19 5.26
C GLN A 42 -4.56 -0.17 3.78
N ALA A 43 -4.10 0.83 3.00
CA ALA A 43 -4.38 0.95 1.59
C ALA A 43 -3.92 -0.30 0.80
N PHE A 44 -2.75 -0.86 1.12
CA PHE A 44 -2.26 -2.09 0.49
C PHE A 44 -3.14 -3.32 0.78
N PHE A 45 -3.65 -3.45 2.00
CA PHE A 45 -4.61 -4.53 2.32
C PHE A 45 -5.93 -4.32 1.60
N ARG A 46 -6.40 -3.08 1.47
CA ARG A 46 -7.65 -2.74 0.78
C ARG A 46 -7.55 -2.91 -0.73
N LYS A 47 -6.39 -2.64 -1.34
CA LYS A 47 -6.13 -2.87 -2.77
C LYS A 47 -6.39 -4.31 -3.19
N ASN A 48 -6.13 -5.26 -2.29
CA ASN A 48 -6.29 -6.69 -2.55
C ASN A 48 -7.59 -7.28 -1.97
N ALA A 49 -8.53 -6.44 -1.51
CA ALA A 49 -9.73 -6.91 -0.79
C ALA A 49 -10.70 -7.73 -1.66
N GLU A 50 -10.65 -7.57 -2.98
CA GLU A 50 -11.53 -8.26 -3.93
C GLU A 50 -11.05 -9.68 -4.28
N ILE A 51 -9.82 -10.03 -3.91
CA ILE A 51 -9.21 -11.32 -4.22
C ILE A 51 -9.84 -12.41 -3.36
N LYS A 52 -10.41 -13.43 -4.00
CA LYS A 52 -11.09 -14.56 -3.33
C LYS A 52 -10.35 -15.89 -3.41
N ASP A 53 -9.41 -16.05 -4.35
CA ASP A 53 -8.65 -17.32 -4.49
C ASP A 53 -7.73 -17.53 -3.27
N PRO A 54 -7.94 -18.60 -2.47
CA PRO A 54 -7.13 -18.87 -1.27
C PRO A 54 -5.63 -18.97 -1.55
N ARG A 55 -5.21 -19.48 -2.71
CA ARG A 55 -3.80 -19.65 -3.05
C ARG A 55 -3.11 -18.31 -3.27
N VAL A 56 -3.82 -17.38 -3.89
CA VAL A 56 -3.34 -16.01 -4.11
C VAL A 56 -3.27 -15.27 -2.77
N ILE A 57 -4.28 -15.45 -1.91
CA ILE A 57 -4.28 -14.89 -0.55
C ILE A 57 -3.08 -15.39 0.25
N ASP A 58 -2.83 -16.71 0.26
CA ASP A 58 -1.69 -17.31 0.98
C ASP A 58 -0.35 -16.79 0.44
N MET A 59 -0.21 -16.64 -0.88
CA MET A 59 0.97 -16.03 -1.50
C MET A 59 1.15 -14.57 -1.07
N LEU A 60 0.09 -13.77 -1.09
CA LEU A 60 0.14 -12.35 -0.68
C LEU A 60 0.54 -12.20 0.78
N ILE A 61 -0.01 -13.03 1.65
CA ILE A 61 0.34 -13.08 3.08
C ILE A 61 1.82 -13.45 3.24
N SER A 62 2.30 -14.41 2.47
CA SER A 62 3.72 -14.82 2.49
C SER A 62 4.64 -13.67 2.06
N LYS A 63 4.31 -12.97 0.97
CA LYS A 63 5.06 -11.79 0.50
C LYS A 63 5.08 -10.67 1.54
N ALA A 64 3.94 -10.37 2.15
CA ALA A 64 3.86 -9.31 3.16
C ALA A 64 4.62 -9.66 4.45
N ASN A 65 4.68 -10.94 4.84
CA ASN A 65 5.54 -11.38 5.94
C ASN A 65 7.03 -11.22 5.61
N MET A 66 7.45 -11.57 4.38
CA MET A 66 8.83 -11.36 3.93
C MET A 66 9.21 -9.88 3.95
N GLU A 67 8.35 -9.01 3.43
CA GLU A 67 8.55 -7.56 3.45
C GLU A 67 8.71 -7.02 4.88
N LEU A 68 7.90 -7.51 5.81
CA LEU A 68 8.00 -7.14 7.22
C LEU A 68 9.34 -7.60 7.82
N GLU A 69 9.74 -8.85 7.58
CA GLU A 69 11.00 -9.39 8.08
C GLU A 69 12.21 -8.58 7.57
N GLU A 70 12.25 -8.30 6.26
CA GLU A 70 13.29 -7.46 5.64
C GLU A 70 13.39 -6.07 6.29
N THR A 71 12.22 -5.51 6.66
CA THR A 71 12.13 -4.20 7.34
C THR A 71 12.60 -4.28 8.79
N LEU A 72 12.18 -5.31 9.54
CA LEU A 72 12.53 -5.47 10.95
C LEU A 72 14.01 -5.84 11.14
N MET A 73 14.57 -6.62 10.22
CA MET A 73 15.97 -7.04 10.20
C MET A 73 16.91 -6.01 9.55
N GLN A 74 16.36 -4.88 9.10
CA GLN A 74 17.11 -3.80 8.46
C GLN A 74 17.89 -4.22 7.20
N TRP A 75 17.36 -5.19 6.45
CA TRP A 75 17.94 -5.61 5.17
C TRP A 75 17.66 -4.60 4.06
N LYS A 76 16.59 -3.80 4.21
CA LYS A 76 16.25 -2.71 3.29
C LYS A 76 16.72 -1.36 3.81
N GLN A 77 16.97 -0.43 2.88
CA GLN A 77 17.34 0.97 3.18
C GLN A 77 16.10 1.88 3.32
N LYS A 78 16.28 3.04 3.97
CA LYS A 78 15.26 4.09 4.17
C LYS A 78 14.50 4.47 2.89
N SER A 79 15.20 4.58 1.75
CA SER A 79 14.62 4.93 0.45
C SER A 79 13.49 3.97 0.03
N HIS A 80 13.70 2.66 0.20
CA HIS A 80 12.71 1.64 -0.14
C HIS A 80 11.43 1.81 0.67
N LEU A 81 11.57 2.09 1.97
CA LEU A 81 10.44 2.27 2.86
C LEU A 81 9.70 3.58 2.58
N LEU A 82 10.41 4.66 2.25
CA LEU A 82 9.79 5.91 1.82
C LEU A 82 8.97 5.72 0.55
N THR A 83 9.52 5.06 -0.47
CA THR A 83 8.79 4.75 -1.71
C THR A 83 7.57 3.87 -1.43
N LEU A 84 7.69 2.89 -0.54
CA LEU A 84 6.57 2.03 -0.15
C LEU A 84 5.46 2.84 0.54
N LEU A 85 5.81 3.67 1.53
CA LEU A 85 4.83 4.49 2.25
C LEU A 85 4.17 5.53 1.33
N ASP A 86 4.93 6.19 0.47
CA ASP A 86 4.40 7.15 -0.52
C ASP A 86 3.42 6.49 -1.49
N SER A 87 3.75 5.30 -2.01
CA SER A 87 2.82 4.55 -2.86
C SER A 87 1.54 4.13 -2.12
N GLY A 88 1.63 3.83 -0.82
CA GLY A 88 0.45 3.58 0.02
C GLY A 88 -0.42 4.83 0.23
N VAL A 89 0.20 6.01 0.38
CA VAL A 89 -0.51 7.30 0.47
C VAL A 89 -1.22 7.61 -0.84
N LYS A 90 -0.59 7.39 -1.99
CA LYS A 90 -1.21 7.58 -3.32
C LYS A 90 -2.47 6.73 -3.49
N LEU A 91 -2.41 5.45 -3.11
CA LEU A 91 -3.57 4.54 -3.13
C LEU A 91 -4.72 5.01 -2.23
N GLN A 92 -4.43 5.79 -1.17
CA GLN A 92 -5.46 6.38 -0.33
C GLN A 92 -6.10 7.60 -1.01
N ASN A 93 -5.31 8.40 -1.71
CA ASN A 93 -5.75 9.63 -2.38
C ASN A 93 -6.55 9.36 -3.66
N GLU A 94 -6.20 8.31 -4.43
CA GLU A 94 -6.93 7.89 -5.64
C GLU A 94 -8.44 7.69 -5.38
N LYS A 95 -8.83 7.30 -4.16
CA LYS A 95 -10.24 7.11 -3.80
C LYS A 95 -11.04 8.40 -3.59
N ASN A 96 -10.36 9.54 -3.41
CA ASN A 96 -10.98 10.83 -3.13
C ASN A 96 -10.99 11.78 -4.34
N VAL A 97 -10.45 11.36 -5.48
CA VAL A 97 -10.52 12.16 -6.71
C VAL A 97 -11.96 12.10 -7.22
N VAL A 98 -12.73 13.14 -6.89
CA VAL A 98 -13.94 13.47 -7.62
C VAL A 98 -13.45 14.00 -8.96
N TYR A 99 -13.67 13.22 -10.02
CA TYR A 99 -13.34 13.65 -11.38
C TYR A 99 -14.21 14.85 -11.74
N ASP A 100 -13.57 16.00 -11.91
CA ASP A 100 -14.12 17.08 -12.73
C ASP A 100 -13.49 16.89 -14.12
N ASP A 101 -14.28 16.37 -15.06
CA ASP A 101 -13.84 16.06 -16.43
C ASP A 101 -13.13 17.26 -17.11
N PHE A 102 -13.42 18.48 -16.64
CA PHE A 102 -12.79 19.71 -17.12
C PHE A 102 -11.33 19.87 -16.67
N GLU A 103 -11.02 19.61 -15.40
CA GLU A 103 -9.67 19.77 -14.85
C GLU A 103 -8.71 18.72 -15.46
N GLU A 104 -9.16 17.49 -15.68
CA GLU A 104 -8.35 16.46 -16.34
C GLU A 104 -8.06 16.82 -17.81
N GLY A 105 -9.05 17.39 -18.52
CA GLY A 105 -8.85 17.90 -19.86
C GLY A 105 -7.80 19.01 -19.93
N LEU A 106 -7.75 19.89 -18.92
CA LEU A 106 -6.72 20.92 -18.80
C LEU A 106 -5.35 20.33 -18.45
N ASP A 107 -5.27 19.42 -17.49
CA ASP A 107 -4.00 18.79 -17.11
C ASP A 107 -3.39 17.99 -18.26
N ASN A 108 -4.20 17.24 -19.00
CA ASN A 108 -3.77 16.51 -20.20
C ASN A 108 -3.33 17.47 -21.32
N PHE A 109 -4.03 18.60 -21.49
CA PHE A 109 -3.64 19.66 -22.42
C PHE A 109 -2.30 20.31 -22.06
N PHE A 110 -2.08 20.67 -20.78
CA PHE A 110 -0.82 21.26 -20.31
C PHE A 110 0.34 20.25 -20.28
N ALA A 111 0.05 18.96 -20.07
CA ALA A 111 1.03 17.88 -20.14
C ALA A 111 1.40 17.48 -21.58
N GLY A 112 0.69 17.99 -22.59
CA GLY A 112 0.92 17.65 -24.00
C GLY A 112 0.59 16.19 -24.32
N ILE A 113 -0.27 15.55 -23.52
CA ILE A 113 -0.76 14.21 -23.80
C ILE A 113 -1.87 14.37 -24.83
N ASP A 114 -1.58 13.99 -26.07
CA ASP A 114 -2.54 14.06 -27.17
C ASP A 114 -3.57 12.92 -27.00
N THR A 115 -4.69 13.20 -26.34
CA THR A 115 -5.77 12.22 -26.09
C THR A 115 -6.67 12.01 -27.31
N ASN A 116 -6.29 12.53 -28.49
CA ASN A 116 -6.97 12.24 -29.74
C ASN A 116 -6.72 10.77 -30.14
N HIS A 117 -7.46 9.85 -29.52
CA HIS A 117 -7.72 8.54 -30.09
C HIS A 117 -8.79 8.75 -31.17
N ASP A 118 -8.34 9.12 -32.36
CA ASP A 118 -9.17 9.05 -33.56
C ASP A 118 -9.48 7.56 -33.80
N GLU A 119 -10.59 7.08 -33.24
CA GLU A 119 -11.19 5.82 -33.65
C GLU A 119 -11.57 5.91 -35.13
N LYS A 120 -11.02 4.99 -35.93
CA LYS A 120 -11.50 4.68 -37.29
C LYS A 120 -12.39 3.45 -37.26
#